data_AF-A0A7C9AAW2-F1
#
_entry.id   AF-A0A7C9AAW2-F1
#
_cell.length_a   1.000
_cell.length_b   1.000
_cell.length_c   1.000
_cell.angle_alpha   90.00
_cell.angle_beta   90.00
_cell.angle_gamma   90.00
#
_symmetry.space_group_name_H-M   'P 1'
#
loop_
_entity.id
_entity.type
_entity.pdbx_description
1 polymer ?
#
loop_
_entity_poly.entity_id
_entity_poly.type
_entity_poly.pdbx_seq_one_letter_code
_entity_poly.pdbx_strand_id
1 'polypeptide(L)'
;MALQNIGAGNRDDAFYRYKMPKMITKIEGRGNGIKTNIVNMVEIAKALARPASYTTKYFGCELGAQSKFDEKTGTSLVNGAHDTAKLAALLENFIKKYVQCYGCG
;
A
#
# COMPACT_ATOMS: atom_id res chain seq x y z
N MET A 1 2.04 -14.81 9.36
CA MET A 1 2.20 -13.45 8.80
C MET A 1 1.58 -12.47 9.77
N ALA A 2 2.30 -11.41 10.16
CA ALA A 2 1.77 -10.43 11.10
C ALA A 2 0.67 -9.59 10.42
N LEU A 3 -0.58 -9.76 10.87
CA LEU A 3 -1.72 -8.97 10.46
C LEU A 3 -1.77 -7.65 11.26
N GLN A 4 -2.16 -6.57 10.60
CA GLN A 4 -2.34 -5.24 11.17
C GLN A 4 -3.78 -4.78 10.93
N ASN A 5 -4.34 -4.02 11.87
CA ASN A 5 -5.68 -3.46 11.72
C ASN A 5 -5.72 -2.42 10.59
N ILE A 6 -6.84 -2.37 9.86
CA ILE A 6 -7.07 -1.39 8.79
C ILE A 6 -7.45 -0.05 9.43
N GLY A 7 -6.63 0.98 9.17
CA GLY A 7 -6.80 2.33 9.69
C GLY A 7 -6.04 2.57 10.99
N ALA A 8 -5.21 3.60 11.01
CA ALA A 8 -4.37 3.97 12.16
C ALA A 8 -5.16 4.22 13.47
N GLY A 9 -6.41 4.66 13.37
CA GLY A 9 -7.29 4.88 14.51
C GLY A 9 -7.72 3.59 15.23
N ASN A 10 -7.66 2.45 14.55
CA ASN A 10 -8.08 1.15 15.09
C ASN A 10 -6.88 0.28 15.48
N ARG A 11 -5.66 0.83 15.51
CA ARG A 11 -4.41 0.08 15.71
C ARG A 11 -4.36 -0.64 17.07
N ASP A 12 -4.95 -0.05 18.09
CA ASP A 12 -4.86 -0.54 19.47
C ASP A 12 -6.06 -1.46 19.85
N ASP A 13 -7.03 -1.64 18.94
CA ASP A 13 -8.16 -2.55 19.14
C ASP A 13 -7.79 -4.00 18.76
N ALA A 14 -7.56 -4.84 19.77
CA ALA A 14 -7.20 -6.25 19.57
C ALA A 14 -8.27 -7.07 18.82
N PHE A 15 -9.55 -6.67 18.92
CA PHE A 15 -10.70 -7.37 18.35
C PHE A 15 -11.21 -6.76 17.05
N TYR A 16 -10.49 -5.78 16.50
CA TYR A 16 -10.89 -5.14 15.26
C TYR A 16 -11.07 -6.17 14.14
N ARG A 17 -12.25 -6.11 13.50
CA ARG A 17 -12.72 -7.14 12.56
C ARG A 17 -11.92 -7.15 11.26
N TYR A 18 -11.45 -6.00 10.79
CA TYR A 18 -10.82 -5.86 9.48
C TYR A 18 -9.31 -5.73 9.58
N LYS A 19 -8.58 -6.76 9.13
CA LYS A 19 -7.12 -6.82 9.20
C LYS A 19 -6.51 -6.93 7.81
N MET A 20 -5.34 -6.34 7.62
CA MET A 20 -4.51 -6.41 6.43
C MET A 20 -3.10 -6.92 6.76
N PRO A 21 -2.39 -7.59 5.84
CA PRO A 21 -0.99 -7.94 6.06
C PRO A 21 -0.11 -6.68 6.11
N LYS A 22 0.96 -6.69 6.92
CA LYS A 22 1.95 -5.60 6.93
C LYS A 22 2.59 -5.43 5.56
N MET A 23 2.78 -4.20 5.12
CA MET A 23 3.42 -3.91 3.84
C MET A 23 4.88 -4.37 3.81
N ILE A 24 5.27 -5.04 2.73
CA ILE A 24 6.62 -5.49 2.46
C ILE A 24 7.09 -4.81 1.18
N THR A 25 8.13 -3.98 1.30
CA THR A 25 8.73 -3.31 0.16
C THR A 25 10.14 -3.81 -0.07
N LYS A 26 10.54 -3.84 -1.33
CA LYS A 26 11.87 -4.22 -1.78
C LYS A 26 12.37 -3.16 -2.73
N ILE A 27 13.55 -2.61 -2.44
CA ILE A 27 14.20 -1.65 -3.33
C ILE A 27 14.98 -2.46 -4.37
N GLU A 28 14.72 -2.18 -5.65
CA GLU A 28 15.33 -2.83 -6.80
C GLU A 28 16.05 -1.80 -7.67
N GLY A 29 17.17 -2.18 -8.25
CA GLY A 29 18.01 -1.27 -9.04
C GLY A 29 18.89 -0.34 -8.18
N ARG A 30 19.72 0.45 -8.87
CA ARG A 30 20.65 1.43 -8.28
C ARG A 30 20.78 2.64 -9.22
N GLY A 31 21.17 3.79 -8.67
CA GLY A 31 21.31 5.04 -9.43
C GLY A 31 19.99 5.50 -10.05
N ASN A 32 20.04 5.94 -11.31
CA ASN A 32 18.88 6.49 -12.03
C ASN A 32 17.77 5.45 -12.32
N GLY A 33 18.07 4.15 -12.13
CA GLY A 33 17.12 3.05 -12.35
C GLY A 33 16.48 2.49 -11.08
N ILE A 34 16.60 3.18 -9.94
CA ILE A 34 16.08 2.70 -8.66
C ILE A 34 14.54 2.70 -8.64
N LYS A 35 13.97 1.59 -8.17
CA LYS A 35 12.53 1.36 -8.09
C LYS A 35 12.20 0.68 -6.76
N THR A 36 11.04 1.00 -6.23
CA THR A 36 10.49 0.33 -5.04
C THR A 36 9.40 -0.62 -5.49
N ASN A 37 9.61 -1.90 -5.24
CA ASN A 37 8.65 -2.98 -5.48
C ASN A 37 7.87 -3.28 -4.20
N ILE A 38 6.54 -3.20 -4.26
CA ILE A 38 5.65 -3.56 -3.15
C ILE A 38 5.22 -5.00 -3.37
N VAL A 39 5.89 -5.92 -2.68
CA VAL A 39 5.83 -7.37 -2.96
C VAL A 39 4.45 -7.94 -2.66
N ASN A 40 3.81 -7.48 -1.59
CA ASN A 40 2.53 -8.02 -1.12
C ASN A 40 1.33 -7.11 -1.42
N MET A 41 1.44 -6.24 -2.45
CA MET A 41 0.36 -5.30 -2.77
C MET A 41 -0.96 -6.01 -3.11
N VAL A 42 -0.91 -7.16 -3.77
CA VAL A 42 -2.12 -7.93 -4.14
C VAL A 42 -2.89 -8.41 -2.91
N GLU A 43 -2.18 -8.90 -1.88
CA GLU A 43 -2.81 -9.37 -0.64
C GLU A 43 -3.42 -8.22 0.17
N ILE A 44 -2.71 -7.09 0.25
CA ILE A 44 -3.21 -5.87 0.90
C ILE A 44 -4.46 -5.37 0.16
N ALA A 45 -4.40 -5.31 -1.17
CA ALA A 45 -5.52 -4.85 -1.99
C ALA A 45 -6.76 -5.75 -1.82
N LYS A 46 -6.56 -7.06 -1.72
CA LYS A 46 -7.62 -8.03 -1.42
C LYS A 46 -8.24 -7.79 -0.04
N ALA A 47 -7.42 -7.49 0.98
CA ALA A 47 -7.92 -7.15 2.31
C ALA A 47 -8.72 -5.83 2.33
N LEU A 48 -8.36 -4.88 1.47
CA LEU A 48 -9.06 -3.61 1.31
C LEU A 48 -10.27 -3.68 0.36
N ALA A 49 -10.55 -4.85 -0.23
CA ALA A 49 -11.56 -5.06 -1.26
C ALA A 49 -11.44 -4.05 -2.43
N ARG A 50 -10.21 -3.72 -2.83
CA ARG A 50 -9.92 -2.82 -3.96
C ARG A 50 -8.90 -3.45 -4.92
N PRO A 51 -8.93 -3.10 -6.21
CA PRO A 51 -7.88 -3.48 -7.14
C PRO A 51 -6.52 -2.91 -6.73
N ALA A 52 -5.46 -3.72 -6.81
CA ALA A 52 -4.08 -3.31 -6.52
C ALA A 52 -3.55 -2.22 -7.49
N SER A 53 -4.18 -2.07 -8.66
CA SER A 53 -3.87 -1.01 -9.61
C SER A 53 -4.17 0.38 -9.03
N TYR A 54 -5.23 0.54 -8.22
CA TYR A 54 -5.61 1.83 -7.66
C TYR A 54 -4.66 2.31 -6.58
N THR A 55 -4.28 1.43 -5.65
CA THR A 55 -3.28 1.74 -4.61
C THR A 55 -1.92 2.03 -5.24
N THR A 56 -1.50 1.25 -6.24
CA THR A 56 -0.22 1.47 -6.94
C THR A 56 -0.22 2.79 -7.71
N LYS A 57 -1.35 3.16 -8.33
CA LYS A 57 -1.49 4.45 -9.00
C LYS A 57 -1.46 5.62 -7.99
N TYR A 58 -2.13 5.46 -6.85
CA TYR A 58 -2.15 6.45 -5.78
C TYR A 58 -0.73 6.79 -5.28
N PHE A 59 0.11 5.77 -5.04
CA PHE A 59 1.50 6.01 -4.66
C PHE A 59 2.27 6.82 -5.72
N GLY A 60 2.07 6.53 -7.01
CA GLY A 60 2.70 7.30 -8.07
C GLY A 60 2.27 8.76 -8.07
N CYS A 61 0.98 9.04 -7.85
CA CYS A 61 0.46 10.41 -7.78
C CYS A 61 1.01 11.19 -6.57
N GLU A 62 0.98 10.59 -5.37
CA GLU A 62 1.44 11.26 -4.14
C GLU A 62 2.97 11.45 -4.09
N LEU A 63 3.72 10.54 -4.70
CA LEU A 63 5.19 10.61 -4.74
C LEU A 63 5.72 11.38 -5.96
N GLY A 64 4.85 11.81 -6.88
CA GLY A 64 5.26 12.44 -8.14
C GLY A 64 6.10 11.52 -9.02
N ALA A 65 5.87 10.21 -8.93
CA ALA A 65 6.69 9.18 -9.58
C ALA A 65 5.86 8.32 -10.55
N GLN A 66 6.50 7.83 -11.60
CA GLN A 66 5.85 6.85 -12.46
C GLN A 66 5.68 5.54 -11.69
N SER A 67 4.47 5.01 -11.69
CA SER A 67 4.16 3.68 -11.16
C SER A 67 3.66 2.75 -12.26
N LYS A 68 3.99 1.47 -12.13
CA LYS A 68 3.60 0.40 -13.05
C LYS A 68 3.09 -0.77 -12.23
N PHE A 69 1.90 -1.25 -12.57
CA PHE A 69 1.33 -2.46 -12.01
C PHE A 69 1.27 -3.52 -13.10
N ASP A 70 1.76 -4.71 -12.81
CA ASP A 70 1.67 -5.86 -13.71
C ASP A 70 0.69 -6.90 -13.12
N GLU A 71 -0.47 -7.05 -13.76
CA GLU A 71 -1.54 -7.94 -13.29
C GLU A 71 -1.18 -9.43 -13.36
N LYS A 72 -0.24 -9.82 -14.24
CA LYS A 72 0.14 -11.23 -14.42
C LYS A 72 1.06 -11.71 -13.31
N THR A 73 1.98 -10.86 -12.89
CA THR A 73 2.97 -11.17 -11.85
C THR A 73 2.55 -10.65 -10.47
N GLY A 74 1.56 -9.75 -10.41
CA GLY A 74 1.16 -9.06 -9.18
C GLY A 74 2.20 -8.05 -8.70
N THR A 75 3.15 -7.67 -9.57
CA THR A 75 4.27 -6.81 -9.20
C THR A 75 3.85 -5.34 -9.25
N SER A 76 3.98 -4.64 -8.13
CA SER A 76 3.69 -3.21 -7.99
C SER A 76 5.00 -2.42 -7.91
N LEU A 77 5.36 -1.74 -8.99
CA LEU A 77 6.59 -0.95 -9.09
C LEU A 77 6.29 0.54 -9.01
N VAL A 78 7.05 1.25 -8.18
CA VAL A 78 7.05 2.72 -8.09
C VAL A 78 8.47 3.21 -8.27
N ASN A 79 8.70 4.15 -9.19
CA ASN A 79 10.03 4.70 -9.41
C ASN A 79 10.53 5.48 -8.17
N GLY A 80 11.82 5.39 -7.89
CA GLY A 80 12.45 6.00 -6.72
C GLY A 80 12.69 5.01 -5.57
N ALA A 81 13.50 5.46 -4.61
CA ALA A 81 13.76 4.74 -3.36
C ALA A 81 12.80 5.25 -2.29
N HIS A 82 11.84 4.42 -1.91
CA HIS A 82 10.85 4.75 -0.90
C HIS A 82 10.88 3.74 0.23
N ASP A 83 11.06 4.25 1.44
CA ASP A 83 11.01 3.42 2.65
C ASP A 83 9.61 2.86 2.90
N THR A 84 9.56 1.67 3.50
CA THR A 84 8.30 1.01 3.85
C THR A 84 7.43 1.88 4.75
N ALA A 85 8.02 2.61 5.69
CA ALA A 85 7.29 3.49 6.62
C ALA A 85 6.57 4.64 5.87
N LYS A 86 7.22 5.22 4.86
CA LYS A 86 6.64 6.30 4.05
C LYS A 86 5.47 5.80 3.20
N LEU A 87 5.63 4.63 2.57
CA LEU A 87 4.57 4.00 1.79
C LEU A 87 3.40 3.53 2.66
N ALA A 88 3.66 3.04 3.87
CA ALA A 88 2.62 2.70 4.84
C ALA A 88 1.81 3.94 5.24
N ALA A 89 2.45 5.08 5.53
CA ALA A 89 1.74 6.32 5.84
C ALA A 89 0.86 6.81 4.68
N LEU A 90 1.33 6.69 3.44
CA LEU A 90 0.50 7.00 2.26
C LEU A 90 -0.66 6.02 2.10
N LEU A 91 -0.46 4.73 2.39
CA LEU A 91 -1.53 3.76 2.35
C LEU A 91 -2.63 4.07 3.39
N GLU A 92 -2.25 4.51 4.59
CA GLU A 92 -3.21 4.96 5.60
C GLU A 92 -4.06 6.13 5.12
N ASN A 93 -3.44 7.10 4.43
CA ASN A 93 -4.17 8.20 3.80
C ASN A 93 -5.13 7.72 2.71
N PHE A 94 -4.72 6.73 1.90
CA PHE A 94 -5.58 6.11 0.90
C PHE A 94 -6.79 5.42 1.57
N ILE A 95 -6.55 4.66 2.63
CA ILE A 95 -7.60 3.95 3.38
C ILE A 95 -8.61 4.96 3.91
N LYS A 96 -8.14 6.02 4.57
CA LYS A 96 -9.02 7.06 5.14
C LYS A 96 -9.83 7.81 4.08
N LYS A 97 -9.26 8.06 2.90
CA LYS A 97 -9.91 8.84 1.84
C LYS A 97 -10.83 8.03 0.93
N TYR A 98 -10.48 6.77 0.66
CA TYR A 98 -11.11 5.99 -0.42
C TYR A 98 -11.69 4.65 0.02
N VAL A 99 -11.36 4.16 1.23
CA VAL A 99 -11.83 2.87 1.74
C VAL A 99 -12.82 3.05 2.88
N GLN A 100 -12.46 3.86 3.88
CA GLN A 100 -13.30 4.14 5.04
C GLN A 100 -14.40 5.15 4.72
N CYS A 101 -15.54 4.98 5.37
CA CYS A 101 -16.66 5.89 5.21
C CYS A 101 -16.42 7.13 6.07
N TYR A 102 -16.58 8.32 5.48
CA TYR A 102 -16.44 9.58 6.21
C TYR A 102 -17.45 9.76 7.37
N GLY A 103 -18.57 9.04 7.34
CA GLY A 103 -19.63 9.15 8.36
C GLY A 103 -19.48 8.17 9.53
N CYS A 104 -19.00 6.95 9.30
CA CYS A 104 -18.96 5.90 10.33
C CYS A 104 -17.57 5.29 10.58
N GLY A 105 -16.53 5.66 9.83
CA GLY A 105 -15.16 5.17 10.01
C GLY A 105 -14.97 3.74 9.55
#